data_AF-A0A9D5KCI3-F1
#
_entry.id   AF-A0A9D5KCI3-F1
#
_cell.length_a   1.000
_cell.length_b   1.000
_cell.length_c   1.000
_cell.angle_alpha   90.00
_cell.angle_beta   90.00
_cell.angle_gamma   90.00
#
_symmetry.space_group_name_H-M   'P 1'
#
loop_
_entity.id
_entity.type
_entity.pdbx_description
1 polymer ?
#
loop_
_entity_poly.entity_id
_entity_poly.type
_entity_poly.pdbx_seq_one_letter_code
_entity_poly.pdbx_strand_id
1 'polypeptide(L)'
;MSEQCKGMTKSGRRCRNRGDFANGFCRLHAGQARRAYEQAAPDDTATDTGTARETSRWCCGDAENCLKILAVAAVAILTFLTLRLLVGPRDE
;
A
#
# COMPACT_ATOMS: atom_id res chain seq x y z
N MET A 1 7.22 -9.69 -39.36
CA MET A 1 8.33 -9.55 -38.39
C MET A 1 7.85 -10.06 -37.05
N SER A 2 8.63 -10.89 -36.35
CA SER A 2 8.20 -11.33 -35.03
C SER A 2 8.89 -10.45 -34.01
N GLU A 3 8.08 -9.57 -33.45
CA GLU A 3 8.56 -8.48 -32.59
C GLU A 3 9.07 -9.03 -31.26
N GLN A 4 10.06 -8.34 -30.70
CA GLN A 4 10.53 -8.66 -29.35
C GLN A 4 9.41 -8.40 -28.34
N CYS A 5 9.34 -9.26 -27.33
CA CYS A 5 8.35 -9.16 -26.26
C CYS A 5 8.38 -7.75 -25.62
N LYS A 6 7.19 -7.16 -25.49
CA LYS A 6 6.96 -5.86 -24.86
C LYS A 6 6.97 -5.92 -23.32
N GLY A 7 7.02 -7.13 -22.74
CA GLY A 7 7.04 -7.35 -21.30
C GLY A 7 8.36 -6.97 -20.62
N MET A 8 8.28 -6.63 -19.33
CA MET A 8 9.43 -6.38 -18.46
C MET A 8 9.64 -7.53 -17.49
N THR A 9 10.91 -7.91 -17.32
CA THR A 9 11.32 -8.88 -16.29
C THR A 9 11.15 -8.28 -14.89
N LYS A 10 11.17 -9.13 -13.84
CA LYS A 10 11.14 -8.68 -12.44
C LYS A 10 12.29 -7.72 -12.09
N SER A 11 13.42 -7.82 -12.80
CA SER A 11 14.57 -6.94 -12.65
C SER A 11 14.43 -5.61 -13.43
N GLY A 12 13.27 -5.32 -14.01
CA GLY A 12 13.00 -4.08 -14.76
C GLY A 12 13.59 -4.04 -16.18
N ARG A 13 14.25 -5.11 -16.63
CA ARG A 13 14.81 -5.18 -18.00
C ARG A 13 13.77 -5.68 -18.99
N ARG A 14 13.83 -5.18 -20.23
CA ARG A 14 12.95 -5.65 -21.33
C ARG A 14 13.20 -7.13 -21.62
N CYS A 15 12.12 -7.88 -21.81
CA CYS A 15 12.18 -9.29 -22.14
C CYS A 15 12.82 -9.47 -23.52
N ARG A 16 13.81 -10.37 -23.60
CA ARG A 16 14.51 -10.67 -24.85
C ARG A 16 13.81 -11.75 -25.69
N ASN A 17 12.79 -12.40 -25.13
CA ASN A 17 12.06 -13.44 -25.85
C ASN A 17 11.21 -12.83 -26.97
N ARG A 18 10.87 -13.67 -27.94
CA ARG A 18 9.95 -13.33 -29.02
C ARG A 18 8.55 -13.06 -28.47
N GLY A 19 7.87 -12.07 -29.01
CA GLY A 19 6.45 -11.86 -28.81
C GLY A 19 5.69 -12.87 -29.67
N ASP A 20 5.20 -13.94 -29.03
CA ASP A 20 4.48 -15.02 -29.73
C ASP A 20 2.99 -14.66 -29.94
N PHE A 21 2.48 -13.68 -29.19
CA PHE A 21 1.07 -13.26 -29.24
C PHE A 21 0.87 -11.97 -30.04
N ALA A 22 -0.36 -11.76 -30.51
CA ALA A 22 -0.77 -10.57 -31.27
C ALA A 22 -0.57 -9.25 -30.51
N ASN A 23 -0.59 -9.28 -29.18
CA ASN A 23 -0.31 -8.12 -28.32
C ASN A 23 1.20 -7.81 -28.19
N GLY A 24 2.07 -8.61 -28.80
CA GLY A 24 3.53 -8.45 -28.74
C GLY A 24 4.14 -8.90 -27.41
N PHE A 25 3.44 -9.70 -26.61
CA PHE A 25 3.98 -10.31 -25.39
C PHE A 25 4.32 -11.80 -25.62
N CYS A 26 5.19 -12.35 -24.77
CA CYS A 26 5.49 -13.78 -24.76
C CYS A 26 4.62 -14.51 -23.73
N ARG A 27 4.61 -15.86 -23.77
CA ARG A 27 3.88 -16.70 -22.80
C ARG A 27 4.14 -16.37 -21.34
N LEU A 28 5.37 -15.98 -21.00
CA LEU A 28 5.76 -15.63 -19.62
C LEU A 28 5.22 -14.27 -19.17
N HIS A 29 4.91 -13.37 -20.11
CA HIS A 29 4.44 -12.01 -19.84
C HIS A 29 3.00 -11.78 -20.30
N ALA A 30 2.22 -12.85 -20.50
CA ALA A 30 0.79 -12.74 -20.85
C ALA A 30 0.00 -11.92 -19.80
N GLY A 31 0.33 -12.05 -18.51
CA GLY A 31 -0.30 -11.27 -17.44
C GLY A 31 0.03 -9.77 -17.47
N GLN A 32 1.13 -9.36 -18.12
CA GLN A 32 1.48 -7.95 -18.27
C GLN A 32 0.71 -7.28 -19.40
N ALA A 33 0.27 -8.05 -20.41
CA ALA A 33 -0.55 -7.52 -21.50
C ALA A 33 -1.89 -6.97 -20.99
N ARG A 34 -2.51 -7.66 -20.01
CA ARG A 34 -3.76 -7.21 -19.40
C ARG A 34 -3.59 -5.88 -18.65
N ARG A 35 -2.48 -5.70 -17.93
CA ARG A 35 -2.19 -4.44 -17.22
C ARG A 35 -1.93 -3.28 -18.17
N ALA A 36 -1.25 -3.54 -19.29
CA ALA A 36 -1.00 -2.52 -20.30
C ALA A 36 -2.29 -2.00 -20.94
N TYR A 37 -3.31 -2.84 -21.12
CA TYR A 37 -4.62 -2.42 -21.63
C TYR A 37 -5.41 -1.60 -20.60
N GLU A 38 -5.40 -2.04 -19.33
CA GLU A 38 -6.12 -1.35 -18.25
C GLU A 38 -5.54 0.04 -17.93
N GLN A 39 -4.24 0.21 -18.08
CA GLN A 39 -3.55 1.49 -17.91
C GLN A 39 -3.64 2.41 -19.15
N ALA A 40 -4.07 1.86 -20.29
CA ALA A 40 -4.29 2.61 -21.53
C ALA A 40 -5.75 3.00 -21.74
N ALA A 41 -6.68 2.55 -20.89
CA ALA A 41 -8.01 3.12 -20.80
C ALA A 41 -7.87 4.45 -20.02
N PRO A 42 -7.99 5.62 -20.68
CA PRO A 42 -7.96 6.88 -19.97
C PRO A 42 -9.19 6.95 -19.07
N ASP A 43 -8.95 7.25 -17.80
CA ASP A 43 -9.95 7.67 -16.84
C ASP A 43 -10.38 9.09 -17.19
N ASP A 44 -11.50 9.22 -17.88
CA ASP A 44 -12.20 10.46 -18.14
C ASP A 44 -13.02 10.94 -16.91
N THR A 45 -12.49 10.79 -15.69
CA THR A 45 -13.03 11.44 -14.48
C THR A 45 -11.97 11.80 -13.43
N ALA A 46 -10.93 12.55 -13.80
CA ALA A 46 -10.05 13.20 -12.83
C ALA A 46 -9.92 14.71 -13.09
N THR A 47 -11.01 15.44 -12.89
CA THR A 47 -10.94 16.84 -12.47
C THR A 47 -10.53 16.87 -11.01
N ASP A 48 -9.22 16.93 -10.73
CA ASP A 48 -8.74 17.46 -9.46
C ASP A 48 -7.57 18.40 -9.74
N THR A 49 -7.92 19.68 -9.88
CA THR A 49 -6.97 20.78 -9.94
C THR A 49 -6.24 20.86 -8.60
N GLY A 50 -5.01 20.37 -8.61
CA GLY A 50 -4.10 20.53 -7.49
C GLY A 50 -3.89 22.01 -7.15
N THR A 51 -4.24 22.36 -5.92
CA THR A 51 -3.53 23.39 -5.17
C THR A 51 -3.33 22.94 -3.74
N ALA A 52 -2.05 22.87 -3.37
CA ALA A 52 -1.50 23.05 -2.03
C ALA A 52 -1.64 21.91 -1.02
N ARG A 53 -0.47 21.29 -0.77
CA ARG A 53 0.07 20.93 0.56
C ARG A 53 -0.90 20.23 1.50
N GLU A 54 -0.79 18.90 1.60
CA GLU A 54 -0.90 18.31 2.94
C GLU A 54 0.01 17.09 3.11
N THR A 55 0.94 17.29 4.03
CA THR A 55 1.84 16.33 4.63
C THR A 55 1.04 15.32 5.45
N SER A 56 0.37 14.37 4.80
CA SER A 56 -0.38 13.31 5.50
C SER A 56 0.04 11.93 5.03
N ARG A 57 1.34 11.79 4.77
CA ARG A 57 2.05 10.52 4.85
C ARG A 57 2.43 10.37 6.32
N TRP A 58 1.59 9.75 7.14
CA TRP A 58 1.94 8.91 8.30
C TRP A 58 0.65 8.28 8.86
N CYS A 59 0.61 6.95 8.75
CA CYS A 59 -0.23 6.00 9.49
C CYS A 59 -1.76 6.20 9.45
N CYS A 60 -2.43 5.40 8.61
CA CYS A 60 -3.69 4.78 8.99
C CYS A 60 -3.70 3.33 8.47
N GLY A 61 -3.13 2.42 9.27
CA GLY A 61 -3.77 1.12 9.40
C GLY A 61 -5.12 1.38 10.06
N ASP A 62 -6.18 0.75 9.53
CA ASP A 62 -7.60 0.87 9.87
C ASP A 62 -7.90 1.74 11.11
N ALA A 63 -8.61 2.84 10.91
CA ALA A 63 -9.01 3.77 11.98
C ALA A 63 -9.65 3.06 13.21
N GLU A 64 -10.24 1.89 13.00
CA GLU A 64 -10.80 1.03 14.03
C GLU A 64 -9.76 0.44 14.99
N ASN A 65 -8.54 0.17 14.53
CA ASN A 65 -7.47 -0.38 15.36
C ASN A 65 -6.77 0.68 16.20
N CYS A 66 -6.66 1.92 15.71
CA CYS A 66 -6.12 3.04 16.49
C CYS A 66 -6.96 3.33 17.73
N LEU A 67 -8.30 3.34 17.59
CA LEU A 67 -9.20 3.57 18.72
C LEU A 67 -9.12 2.45 19.77
N LYS A 68 -8.99 1.19 19.32
CA LYS A 68 -8.83 0.03 20.21
C LYS A 68 -7.51 0.07 20.98
N ILE A 69 -6.40 0.42 20.32
CA ILE A 69 -5.09 0.53 20.96
C ILE A 69 -5.10 1.64 22.02
N LEU A 70 -5.67 2.81 21.71
CA LEU A 70 -5.81 3.91 22.67
C LEU A 70 -6.68 3.52 23.87
N ALA A 71 -7.78 2.81 23.65
CA ALA A 71 -8.65 2.35 24.72
C ALA A 71 -7.94 1.35 25.67
N VAL A 72 -7.20 0.38 25.12
CA VAL A 72 -6.44 -0.59 25.92
C VAL A 72 -5.34 0.10 26.73
N ALA A 73 -4.62 1.05 26.13
CA ALA A 73 -3.60 1.82 26.83
C ALA A 73 -4.18 2.65 27.99
N ALA A 74 -5.33 3.30 27.78
CA ALA A 74 -6.00 4.09 28.82
C ALA A 74 -6.42 3.23 30.02
N VAL A 75 -7.01 2.04 29.77
CA VAL A 75 -7.40 1.11 30.84
C VAL A 75 -6.19 0.61 31.62
N ALA A 76 -5.08 0.29 30.94
CA ALA A 76 -3.85 -0.15 31.60
C ALA A 76 -3.25 0.95 32.50
N ILE A 77 -3.21 2.20 32.01
CA ILE A 77 -2.69 3.34 32.78
C ILE A 77 -3.55 3.62 34.01
N LEU A 78 -4.88 3.64 33.86
CA LEU A 78 -5.82 3.84 34.97
C LEU A 78 -5.67 2.74 36.02
N THR A 79 -5.53 1.49 35.58
CA THR A 79 -5.32 0.34 36.48
C THR A 79 -3.99 0.48 37.23
N PHE A 80 -2.92 0.89 36.56
CA PHE A 80 -1.63 1.08 37.21
C PHE A 80 -1.66 2.22 38.24
N LEU A 81 -2.32 3.34 37.91
CA LEU A 81 -2.49 4.46 38.82
C LEU A 81 -3.31 4.08 40.05
N THR A 82 -4.41 3.32 39.89
CA THR A 82 -5.21 2.85 41.03
C THR A 82 -4.43 1.88 41.91
N LEU A 83 -3.66 0.95 41.33
CA LEU A 83 -2.77 0.09 42.13
C LEU A 83 -1.72 0.91 42.90
N ARG A 84 -1.13 1.95 42.28
CA ARG A 84 -0.15 2.82 42.95
C ARG A 84 -0.77 3.61 44.11
N LEU A 85 -2.00 4.08 43.96
CA LEU A 85 -2.72 4.78 45.02
C LEU A 85 -3.15 3.83 46.16
N LEU A 86 -3.53 2.59 45.83
CA LEU A 86 -3.94 1.58 46.81
C LEU A 86 -2.76 1.00 47.60
N VAL A 87 -1.61 0.82 46.94
CA VAL A 87 -0.43 0.20 47.58
C VAL A 87 0.40 1.23 48.36
N GLY A 88 0.26 2.53 48.06
CA GLY A 88 1.00 3.61 48.72
C GLY A 88 2.52 3.48 48.58
N PRO A 89 3.30 4.56 48.73
CA PRO A 89 4.72 4.40 49.00
C PRO A 89 4.85 3.69 50.36
N ARG A 90 5.43 2.49 50.33
CA ARG A 90 5.91 1.84 51.55
C ARG A 90 7.19 2.62 51.90
N ASP A 91 7.06 3.63 52.75
CA ASP A 91 8.21 4.32 53.37
C ASP A 91 9.12 3.24 53.95
N GLU A 92 10.28 3.03 53.31
CA GLU A 92 11.44 2.35 53.88
C GLU A 92 12.35 3.38 54.55
#